data_AF-A0AAJ5NJG9-F1
#
_entry.id   AF-A0AAJ5NJG9-F1
#
_cell.length_a   1.000
_cell.length_b   1.000
_cell.length_c   1.000
_cell.angle_alpha   90.00
_cell.angle_beta   90.00
_cell.angle_gamma   90.00
#
_symmetry.space_group_name_H-M   'P 1'
#
loop_
_entity.id
_entity.type
_entity.pdbx_description
1 polymer ?
#
loop_
_entity_poly.entity_id
_entity_poly.type
_entity_poly.pdbx_seq_one_letter_code
_entity_poly.pdbx_strand_id
1 'polypeptide(L)'
;MLQMSSGRINDPTTLSPVEIVEACGQHGRLVVQFSTPDAYDPVILQSLNEACRLAGDRLQVRFYGHYGARFDAASLRDLPEVRDLSVDCLSEIANEEAIGLLPKLKRLGFGVFNLNRPDFLDTIDLGQLERLVLVENRKRNIDLSPLARCGSLSELFIHGHSKGIDTIASLPGLRKLTLGSYAKKHPLGFVSAIPDLREMTLILGGRDDIDDLSSTTIEMLQILRVRGLSTLGDLSRLPSLSALRVEDQLQLSRLDLAGVKLERLWLFNCRTLAGLPGLDRQDRLREFHASCVALDMDALRDRDWFPATRSVSLFSGSRKWNDAAKVSLAARGLDEKASRWP
;
A
#
# COMPACT_ATOMS: atom_id res chain seq x y z
N MET A 1 -7.36 -6.77 -30.86
CA MET A 1 -7.55 -7.55 -29.62
C MET A 1 -6.36 -7.32 -28.70
N LEU A 2 -6.58 -6.56 -27.63
CA LEU A 2 -5.57 -6.17 -26.65
C LEU A 2 -5.00 -7.40 -25.93
N GLN A 3 -3.68 -7.56 -25.92
CA GLN A 3 -3.03 -8.57 -25.08
C GLN A 3 -2.97 -8.05 -23.64
N MET A 4 -3.83 -8.60 -22.78
CA MET A 4 -3.97 -8.20 -21.38
C MET A 4 -3.48 -9.29 -20.43
N SER A 5 -2.71 -8.90 -19.42
CA SER A 5 -2.30 -9.77 -18.31
C SER A 5 -2.55 -9.07 -16.98
N SER A 6 -3.40 -9.66 -16.13
CA SER A 6 -3.74 -9.14 -14.80
C SER A 6 -4.22 -7.67 -14.81
N GLY A 7 -5.06 -7.29 -15.77
CA GLY A 7 -5.58 -5.91 -15.90
C GLY A 7 -4.58 -4.91 -16.50
N ARG A 8 -3.50 -5.39 -17.13
CA ARG A 8 -2.46 -4.55 -17.71
C ARG A 8 -2.16 -4.92 -19.16
N ILE A 9 -1.94 -3.90 -19.98
CA ILE A 9 -1.51 -3.97 -21.37
C ILE A 9 -0.06 -3.47 -21.39
N ASN A 10 0.89 -4.27 -21.87
CA ASN A 10 2.31 -3.93 -21.89
C ASN A 10 2.77 -3.65 -23.32
N ASP A 11 3.45 -2.52 -23.52
CA ASP A 11 4.12 -2.14 -24.76
C ASP A 11 3.26 -2.36 -26.02
N PRO A 12 2.02 -1.81 -26.06
CA PRO A 12 1.12 -2.03 -27.18
C PRO A 12 1.67 -1.40 -28.47
N THR A 13 1.72 -2.17 -29.54
CA THR A 13 2.13 -1.69 -30.88
C THR A 13 1.00 -1.00 -31.65
N THR A 14 -0.25 -1.21 -31.20
CA THR A 14 -1.46 -0.51 -31.66
C THR A 14 -2.41 -0.38 -30.49
N LEU A 15 -3.22 0.68 -30.46
CA LEU A 15 -4.09 0.97 -29.33
C LEU A 15 -5.42 1.54 -29.82
N SER A 16 -6.51 0.83 -29.54
CA SER A 16 -7.87 1.31 -29.81
C SER A 16 -8.46 1.93 -28.53
N PRO A 17 -8.84 3.23 -28.54
CA PRO A 17 -9.45 3.87 -27.38
C PRO A 17 -10.73 3.16 -26.93
N VAL A 18 -11.54 2.69 -27.88
CA VAL A 18 -12.81 2.01 -27.62
C VAL A 18 -12.57 0.66 -26.93
N GLU A 19 -11.61 -0.14 -27.43
CA GLU A 19 -11.29 -1.43 -26.81
C GLU A 19 -10.81 -1.26 -25.36
N ILE A 20 -10.05 -0.20 -25.05
CA ILE A 20 -9.61 0.09 -23.68
C ILE A 20 -10.81 0.42 -22.77
N VAL A 21 -11.75 1.22 -23.26
CA VAL A 21 -12.92 1.64 -22.47
C VAL A 21 -13.82 0.44 -22.17
N GLU A 22 -14.03 -0.43 -23.16
CA GLU A 22 -14.75 -1.69 -22.99
C GLU A 22 -14.06 -2.59 -21.95
N ALA A 23 -12.74 -2.74 -22.05
CA ALA A 23 -11.96 -3.52 -21.10
C ALA A 23 -11.98 -2.91 -19.68
N CYS A 24 -11.97 -1.58 -19.55
CA CYS A 24 -12.21 -0.89 -18.27
C CYS A 24 -13.62 -1.18 -17.71
N GLY A 25 -14.62 -1.34 -18.58
CA GLY A 25 -15.98 -1.73 -18.18
C GLY A 25 -16.05 -3.14 -17.59
N GLN A 26 -15.28 -4.06 -18.15
CA GLN A 26 -15.28 -5.48 -17.75
C GLN A 26 -14.40 -5.77 -16.54
N HIS A 27 -13.26 -5.08 -16.42
CA HIS A 27 -12.22 -5.41 -15.44
C HIS A 27 -12.00 -4.33 -14.38
N GLY A 28 -12.70 -3.20 -14.46
CA GLY A 28 -12.51 -2.07 -13.55
C GLY A 28 -11.35 -1.17 -13.99
N ARG A 29 -10.34 -0.99 -13.12
CA ARG A 29 -9.17 -0.17 -13.46
C ARG A 29 -8.19 -0.97 -14.32
N LEU A 30 -7.70 -0.37 -15.39
CA LEU A 30 -6.65 -0.91 -16.24
C LEU A 30 -5.37 -0.09 -16.18
N VAL A 31 -4.26 -0.74 -16.53
CA VAL A 31 -2.95 -0.11 -16.70
C VAL A 31 -2.49 -0.30 -18.15
N VAL A 32 -2.18 0.79 -18.84
CA VAL A 32 -1.36 0.74 -20.06
C VAL A 32 0.06 1.11 -19.66
N GLN A 33 0.99 0.18 -19.88
CA GLN A 33 2.36 0.29 -19.44
C GLN A 33 3.33 0.33 -20.63
N PHE A 34 4.30 1.22 -20.56
CA PHE A 34 5.46 1.27 -21.45
C PHE A 34 6.74 0.98 -20.67
N SER A 35 7.52 0.03 -21.18
CA SER A 35 8.74 -0.48 -20.54
C SER A 35 10.02 0.08 -21.18
N THR A 36 9.91 0.69 -22.36
CA THR A 36 11.03 1.26 -23.13
C THR A 36 10.59 2.49 -23.92
N PRO A 37 11.47 3.48 -24.19
CA PRO A 37 11.15 4.65 -25.01
C PRO A 37 10.57 4.32 -26.39
N ASP A 38 11.04 3.25 -27.02
CA ASP A 38 10.62 2.88 -28.39
C ASP A 38 9.20 2.29 -28.45
N ALA A 39 8.57 2.02 -27.29
CA ALA A 39 7.23 1.41 -27.22
C ALA A 39 6.09 2.43 -27.31
N TYR A 40 6.40 3.73 -27.36
CA TYR A 40 5.39 4.78 -27.47
C TYR A 40 5.84 5.86 -28.46
N ASP A 41 5.23 5.85 -29.64
CA ASP A 41 5.33 6.94 -30.60
C ASP A 41 4.16 7.94 -30.42
N PRO A 42 4.18 9.09 -31.10
CA PRO A 42 3.09 10.05 -31.02
C PRO A 42 1.70 9.50 -31.39
N VAL A 43 1.62 8.48 -32.27
CA VAL A 43 0.34 7.88 -32.70
C VAL A 43 -0.26 7.05 -31.57
N ILE A 44 0.56 6.25 -30.89
CA ILE A 44 0.17 5.51 -29.70
C ILE A 44 -0.24 6.45 -28.57
N LEU A 45 0.53 7.50 -28.32
CA LEU A 45 0.23 8.47 -27.27
C LEU A 45 -1.08 9.23 -27.54
N GLN A 46 -1.35 9.64 -28.79
CA GLN A 46 -2.62 10.28 -29.16
C GLN A 46 -3.81 9.35 -28.94
N SER A 47 -3.68 8.08 -29.33
CA SER A 47 -4.73 7.07 -29.11
C SER A 47 -4.94 6.82 -27.61
N LEU A 48 -3.86 6.75 -26.84
CA LEU A 48 -3.92 6.61 -25.39
C LEU A 48 -4.55 7.82 -24.69
N ASN A 49 -4.27 9.03 -25.17
CA ASN A 49 -4.87 10.25 -24.64
C ASN A 49 -6.40 10.25 -24.83
N GLU A 50 -6.88 9.83 -26.01
CA GLU A 50 -8.31 9.67 -26.25
C GLU A 50 -8.92 8.58 -25.35
N ALA A 51 -8.19 7.48 -25.11
CA ALA A 51 -8.61 6.47 -24.15
C ALA A 51 -8.69 7.03 -22.72
N CYS A 52 -7.74 7.89 -22.31
CA CYS A 52 -7.76 8.57 -21.02
C CYS A 52 -9.00 9.46 -20.87
N ARG A 53 -9.35 10.21 -21.93
CA ARG A 53 -10.55 11.05 -21.97
C ARG A 53 -11.83 10.24 -21.72
N LEU A 54 -11.95 9.10 -22.38
CA LEU A 54 -13.15 8.25 -22.34
C LEU A 54 -13.23 7.37 -21.08
N ALA A 55 -12.10 6.81 -20.63
CA ALA A 55 -12.06 5.92 -19.48
C ALA A 55 -12.02 6.67 -18.14
N GLY A 56 -11.52 7.92 -18.15
CA GLY A 56 -11.36 8.76 -16.97
C GLY A 56 -10.52 8.07 -15.89
N ASP A 57 -11.04 8.01 -14.66
CA ASP A 57 -10.35 7.51 -13.48
C ASP A 57 -10.19 5.97 -13.49
N ARG A 58 -10.56 5.28 -14.58
CA ARG A 58 -10.38 3.83 -14.76
C ARG A 58 -9.12 3.45 -15.54
N LEU A 59 -8.40 4.41 -16.10
CA LEU A 59 -7.18 4.13 -16.85
C LEU A 59 -5.97 4.76 -16.17
N GLN A 60 -4.96 3.94 -15.88
CA GLN A 60 -3.62 4.38 -15.50
C GLN A 60 -2.69 4.29 -16.71
N VAL A 61 -1.92 5.35 -16.93
CA VAL A 61 -0.77 5.34 -17.82
C VAL A 61 0.49 5.14 -16.99
N ARG A 62 1.34 4.17 -17.36
CA ARG A 62 2.54 3.83 -16.62
C ARG A 62 3.78 3.80 -17.50
N PHE A 63 4.77 4.62 -17.19
CA PHE A 63 6.12 4.53 -17.73
C PHE A 63 7.00 3.85 -16.69
N TYR A 64 7.47 2.65 -17.02
CA TYR A 64 8.11 1.74 -16.08
C TYR A 64 9.47 1.29 -16.59
N GLY A 65 10.46 1.19 -15.71
CA GLY A 65 11.58 0.28 -15.92
C GLY A 65 12.40 0.49 -17.20
N HIS A 66 12.54 1.73 -17.70
CA HIS A 66 13.37 2.08 -18.86
C HIS A 66 14.87 1.83 -18.57
N TYR A 67 15.24 0.58 -18.27
CA TYR A 67 16.56 0.20 -17.82
C TYR A 67 17.56 0.41 -18.94
N GLY A 68 18.59 1.22 -18.68
CA GLY A 68 19.59 1.59 -19.69
C GLY A 68 19.19 2.78 -20.57
N ALA A 69 18.00 3.37 -20.38
CA ALA A 69 17.56 4.58 -21.05
C ALA A 69 17.05 5.63 -20.04
N ARG A 70 16.87 6.86 -20.51
CA ARG A 70 16.19 7.92 -19.75
C ARG A 70 14.71 7.97 -20.17
N PHE A 71 13.82 8.23 -19.22
CA PHE A 71 12.45 8.62 -19.57
C PHE A 71 12.44 10.13 -19.88
N ASP A 72 11.93 10.51 -21.05
CA ASP A 72 11.73 11.91 -21.40
C ASP A 72 10.27 12.31 -21.17
N ALA A 73 10.02 13.05 -20.08
CA ALA A 73 8.68 13.45 -19.67
C ALA A 73 8.06 14.50 -20.61
N ALA A 74 8.80 15.06 -21.58
CA ALA A 74 8.22 15.92 -22.61
C ALA A 74 7.13 15.19 -23.44
N SER A 75 7.22 13.86 -23.54
CA SER A 75 6.19 13.00 -24.16
C SER A 75 4.82 13.10 -23.47
N LEU A 76 4.76 13.52 -22.20
CA LEU A 76 3.50 13.70 -21.48
C LEU A 76 2.65 14.86 -22.03
N ARG A 77 3.23 15.74 -22.86
CA ARG A 77 2.49 16.80 -23.57
C ARG A 77 1.43 16.23 -24.52
N ASP A 78 1.61 14.99 -24.99
CA ASP A 78 0.65 14.28 -25.82
C ASP A 78 -0.46 13.59 -25.01
N LEU A 79 -0.41 13.67 -23.67
CA LEU A 79 -1.36 13.02 -22.75
C LEU A 79 -2.12 14.00 -21.82
N PRO A 80 -2.66 15.14 -22.29
CA PRO A 80 -3.33 16.12 -21.42
C PRO A 80 -4.58 15.59 -20.69
N GLU A 81 -5.16 14.48 -21.13
CA GLU A 81 -6.36 13.87 -20.53
C GLU A 81 -6.03 12.88 -19.41
N VAL A 82 -4.74 12.59 -19.16
CA VAL A 82 -4.33 11.63 -18.13
C VAL A 82 -4.71 12.12 -16.73
N ARG A 83 -5.30 11.21 -15.95
CA ARG A 83 -5.69 11.45 -14.56
C ARG A 83 -4.92 10.60 -13.56
N ASP A 84 -4.30 9.53 -14.04
CA ASP A 84 -3.56 8.56 -13.25
C ASP A 84 -2.30 8.18 -14.00
N LEU A 85 -1.18 8.67 -13.48
CA LEU A 85 0.13 8.53 -14.07
C LEU A 85 1.04 7.82 -13.07
N SER A 86 1.78 6.82 -13.55
CA SER A 86 2.91 6.24 -12.82
C SER A 86 4.19 6.37 -13.64
N VAL A 87 5.22 6.96 -13.06
CA VAL A 87 6.56 7.15 -13.64
C VAL A 87 7.53 6.56 -12.62
N ASP A 88 7.79 5.26 -12.72
CA ASP A 88 8.41 4.50 -11.63
C ASP A 88 9.37 3.40 -12.08
N CYS A 89 10.25 2.97 -11.15
CA CYS A 89 11.38 2.07 -11.45
C CYS A 89 12.30 2.60 -12.55
N LEU A 90 12.45 3.92 -12.65
CA LEU A 90 13.31 4.57 -13.62
C LEU A 90 14.65 4.95 -13.00
N SER A 91 15.73 4.83 -13.77
CA SER A 91 17.05 5.31 -13.33
C SER A 91 17.15 6.84 -13.46
N GLU A 92 16.78 7.37 -14.62
CA GLU A 92 16.94 8.77 -15.02
C GLU A 92 15.65 9.31 -15.65
N ILE A 93 15.45 10.63 -15.53
CA ILE A 93 14.36 11.37 -16.14
C ILE A 93 14.90 12.67 -16.76
N ALA A 94 14.28 13.13 -17.85
CA ALA A 94 14.48 14.46 -18.42
C ALA A 94 13.13 15.18 -18.53
N ASN A 95 13.16 16.52 -18.46
CA ASN A 95 11.98 17.41 -18.56
C ASN A 95 10.89 17.07 -17.53
N GLU A 96 11.27 16.72 -16.30
CA GLU A 96 10.35 16.25 -15.26
C GLU A 96 9.26 17.27 -14.89
N GLU A 97 9.49 18.56 -15.16
CA GLU A 97 8.51 19.63 -15.00
C GLU A 97 7.25 19.41 -15.84
N ALA A 98 7.31 18.64 -16.93
CA ALA A 98 6.15 18.32 -17.76
C ALA A 98 5.05 17.56 -17.00
N ILE A 99 5.40 16.82 -15.93
CA ILE A 99 4.41 16.16 -15.05
C ILE A 99 3.50 17.21 -14.40
N GLY A 100 4.08 18.33 -13.98
CA GLY A 100 3.37 19.45 -13.35
C GLY A 100 2.41 20.20 -14.26
N LEU A 101 2.56 20.02 -15.58
CA LEU A 101 1.74 20.67 -16.60
C LEU A 101 0.49 19.84 -16.98
N LEU A 102 0.30 18.67 -16.39
CA LEU A 102 -0.84 17.80 -16.67
C LEU A 102 -2.11 18.31 -15.96
N PRO A 103 -3.10 18.85 -16.70
CA PRO A 103 -4.17 19.64 -16.11
C PRO A 103 -5.20 18.83 -15.33
N LYS A 104 -5.28 17.51 -15.56
CA LYS A 104 -6.29 16.61 -14.97
C LYS A 104 -5.69 15.57 -14.03
N LEU A 105 -4.41 15.71 -13.67
CA LEU A 105 -3.69 14.72 -12.89
C LEU A 105 -4.25 14.64 -11.46
N LYS A 106 -4.86 13.50 -11.12
CA LYS A 106 -5.42 13.21 -9.80
C LYS A 106 -4.60 12.21 -9.01
N ARG A 107 -3.86 11.33 -9.69
CA ARG A 107 -3.13 10.22 -9.06
C ARG A 107 -1.75 10.12 -9.67
N LEU A 108 -0.73 10.19 -8.82
CA LEU A 108 0.67 10.17 -9.25
C LEU A 108 1.44 9.09 -8.50
N GLY A 109 2.04 8.18 -9.25
CA GLY A 109 3.14 7.34 -8.79
C GLY A 109 4.45 7.85 -9.36
N PHE A 110 5.45 8.05 -8.51
CA PHE A 110 6.71 8.64 -8.92
C PHE A 110 7.90 7.98 -8.23
N GLY A 111 8.84 7.47 -9.02
CA GLY A 111 10.01 6.73 -8.55
C GLY A 111 11.15 6.74 -9.55
N VAL A 112 11.95 7.80 -9.50
CA VAL A 112 13.16 7.98 -10.33
C VAL A 112 14.40 7.97 -9.43
N PHE A 113 15.27 6.98 -9.59
CA PHE A 113 16.35 6.69 -8.63
C PHE A 113 17.40 7.81 -8.56
N ASN A 114 17.86 8.36 -9.69
CA ASN A 114 18.91 9.37 -9.69
C ASN A 114 18.39 10.82 -9.63
N LEU A 115 17.07 11.03 -9.47
CA LEU A 115 16.52 12.38 -9.36
C LEU A 115 17.11 13.13 -8.15
N ASN A 116 17.57 14.36 -8.39
CA ASN A 116 18.06 15.27 -7.36
C ASN A 116 17.31 16.61 -7.39
N ARG A 117 16.00 16.55 -7.15
CA ARG A 117 15.09 17.71 -7.13
C ARG A 117 14.26 17.69 -5.83
N PRO A 118 14.80 18.23 -4.72
CA PRO A 118 14.06 18.30 -3.45
C PRO A 118 12.71 19.02 -3.57
N ASP A 119 12.65 20.01 -4.45
CA ASP A 119 11.51 20.87 -4.79
C ASP A 119 10.57 20.25 -5.84
N PHE A 120 10.71 18.95 -6.17
CA PHE A 120 9.90 18.32 -7.22
C PHE A 120 8.39 18.49 -6.99
N LEU A 121 7.92 18.42 -5.73
CA LEU A 121 6.49 18.59 -5.44
C LEU A 121 5.99 20.04 -5.63
N ASP A 122 6.88 21.02 -5.71
CA ASP A 122 6.51 22.41 -6.00
C ASP A 122 6.07 22.59 -7.46
N THR A 123 6.52 21.71 -8.36
CA THR A 123 6.17 21.77 -9.78
C THR A 123 4.78 21.24 -10.08
N ILE A 124 4.18 20.49 -9.14
CA ILE A 124 2.88 19.82 -9.31
C ILE A 124 1.74 20.65 -8.74
N ASP A 125 0.61 20.70 -9.44
CA ASP A 125 -0.66 21.16 -8.87
C ASP A 125 -1.22 20.10 -7.91
N LEU A 126 -0.90 20.27 -6.62
CA LEU A 126 -1.28 19.34 -5.57
C LEU A 126 -2.74 19.47 -5.11
N GLY A 127 -3.46 20.54 -5.48
CA GLY A 127 -4.79 20.82 -4.96
C GLY A 127 -5.84 19.76 -5.32
N GLN A 128 -5.71 19.19 -6.52
CA GLN A 128 -6.59 18.16 -7.07
C GLN A 128 -6.10 16.71 -6.87
N LEU A 129 -4.92 16.54 -6.27
CA LEU A 129 -4.31 15.22 -6.12
C LEU A 129 -5.06 14.39 -5.06
N GLU A 130 -5.60 13.26 -5.47
CA GLU A 130 -6.35 12.30 -4.65
C GLU A 130 -5.46 11.18 -4.11
N ARG A 131 -4.41 10.81 -4.86
CA ARG A 131 -3.43 9.76 -4.49
C ARG A 131 -2.01 10.14 -4.88
N LEU A 132 -1.07 9.91 -3.97
CA LEU A 132 0.35 10.10 -4.22
C LEU A 132 1.16 8.90 -3.73
N VAL A 133 2.05 8.39 -4.60
CA VAL A 133 3.05 7.37 -4.28
C VAL A 133 4.42 7.95 -4.62
N LEU A 134 5.25 8.18 -3.62
CA LEU A 134 6.64 8.62 -3.78
C LEU A 134 7.58 7.49 -3.37
N VAL A 135 8.31 6.95 -4.35
CA VAL A 135 9.38 5.95 -4.12
C VAL A 135 10.69 6.67 -3.83
N GLU A 136 11.59 6.03 -3.08
CA GLU A 136 12.89 6.63 -2.75
C GLU A 136 13.70 6.95 -4.00
N ASN A 137 14.37 8.09 -3.98
CA ASN A 137 15.51 8.37 -4.84
C ASN A 137 16.81 8.13 -4.05
N ARG A 138 17.95 8.14 -4.73
CA ARG A 138 19.28 7.88 -4.15
C ARG A 138 19.60 8.74 -2.94
N LYS A 139 19.07 9.98 -2.89
CA LYS A 139 19.34 10.96 -1.82
C LYS A 139 18.25 11.03 -0.77
N ARG A 140 17.10 10.39 -0.98
CA ARG A 140 15.89 10.45 -0.13
C ARG A 140 15.51 11.88 0.27
N ASN A 141 15.60 12.79 -0.68
CA ASN A 141 15.64 14.23 -0.43
C ASN A 141 14.43 15.02 -0.94
N ILE A 142 13.36 14.35 -1.39
CA ILE A 142 12.12 15.06 -1.77
C ILE A 142 11.55 15.72 -0.51
N ASP A 143 11.26 17.02 -0.62
CA ASP A 143 10.62 17.80 0.42
C ASP A 143 9.11 17.57 0.39
N LEU A 144 8.54 17.12 1.51
CA LEU A 144 7.11 16.82 1.64
C LEU A 144 6.30 18.04 2.11
N SER A 145 6.96 19.17 2.45
CA SER A 145 6.28 20.39 2.89
C SER A 145 5.21 20.91 1.91
N PRO A 146 5.38 20.80 0.57
CA PRO A 146 4.35 21.24 -0.38
C PRO A 146 3.02 20.48 -0.27
N LEU A 147 2.99 19.30 0.38
CA LEU A 147 1.76 18.54 0.62
C LEU A 147 0.72 19.32 1.45
N ALA A 148 1.11 20.37 2.17
CA ALA A 148 0.18 21.26 2.88
C ALA A 148 -0.88 21.87 1.94
N ARG A 149 -0.61 21.92 0.63
CA ARG A 149 -1.52 22.44 -0.40
C ARG A 149 -2.56 21.41 -0.87
N CYS A 150 -2.44 20.14 -0.45
CA CYS A 150 -3.37 19.08 -0.84
C CYS A 150 -4.72 19.24 -0.13
N GLY A 151 -5.78 19.55 -0.90
CA GLY A 151 -7.15 19.56 -0.38
C GLY A 151 -7.88 18.23 -0.51
N SER A 152 -7.48 17.39 -1.46
CA SER A 152 -8.23 16.18 -1.88
C SER A 152 -7.50 14.86 -1.60
N LEU A 153 -6.29 14.91 -1.05
CA LEU A 153 -5.43 13.74 -0.94
C LEU A 153 -5.97 12.76 0.11
N SER A 154 -6.31 11.55 -0.35
CA SER A 154 -6.90 10.50 0.48
C SER A 154 -6.00 9.30 0.69
N GLU A 155 -5.06 9.06 -0.23
CA GLU A 155 -4.09 7.97 -0.17
C GLU A 155 -2.66 8.51 -0.37
N LEU A 156 -1.78 8.21 0.59
CA LEU A 156 -0.38 8.62 0.55
C LEU A 156 0.54 7.43 0.83
N PHE A 157 1.47 7.17 -0.08
CA PHE A 157 2.59 6.24 0.11
C PHE A 157 3.91 7.01 -0.01
N ILE A 158 4.71 6.98 1.05
CA ILE A 158 6.06 7.59 1.07
C ILE A 158 7.09 6.50 1.35
N HIS A 159 8.07 6.33 0.47
CA HIS A 159 9.19 5.43 0.68
C HIS A 159 10.50 6.19 0.87
N GLY A 160 11.13 6.02 2.03
CA GLY A 160 12.49 6.51 2.34
C GLY A 160 12.62 8.02 2.58
N HIS A 161 11.68 8.85 2.12
CA HIS A 161 11.70 10.31 2.32
C HIS A 161 11.16 10.69 3.71
N SER A 162 11.70 11.78 4.27
CA SER A 162 11.36 12.24 5.63
C SER A 162 11.40 13.77 5.81
N LYS A 163 11.96 14.53 4.86
CA LYS A 163 12.01 15.99 4.95
C LYS A 163 10.57 16.54 4.85
N GLY A 164 10.15 17.35 5.82
CA GLY A 164 8.81 17.94 5.84
C GLY A 164 7.67 16.97 6.20
N ILE A 165 7.99 15.78 6.75
CA ILE A 165 7.00 14.72 7.05
C ILE A 165 5.85 15.17 7.95
N ASP A 166 6.10 16.09 8.89
CA ASP A 166 5.09 16.58 9.85
C ASP A 166 3.91 17.26 9.16
N THR A 167 4.08 17.74 7.93
CA THR A 167 3.01 18.30 7.10
C THR A 167 1.83 17.33 6.92
N ILE A 168 2.12 16.02 6.88
CA ILE A 168 1.11 14.96 6.73
C ILE A 168 0.06 15.03 7.85
N ALA A 169 0.45 15.47 9.06
CA ALA A 169 -0.46 15.63 10.20
C ALA A 169 -1.66 16.53 9.90
N SER A 170 -1.50 17.48 8.97
CA SER A 170 -2.50 18.50 8.66
C SER A 170 -3.38 18.18 7.44
N LEU A 171 -3.18 17.02 6.80
CA LEU A 171 -3.91 16.65 5.60
C LEU A 171 -5.37 16.30 5.91
N PRO A 172 -6.34 17.11 5.47
CA PRO A 172 -7.72 17.02 5.96
C PRO A 172 -8.48 15.78 5.46
N GLY A 173 -8.11 15.26 4.29
CA GLY A 173 -8.79 14.13 3.64
C GLY A 173 -8.05 12.81 3.73
N LEU A 174 -6.90 12.72 4.42
CA LEU A 174 -6.03 11.55 4.35
C LEU A 174 -6.64 10.36 5.11
N ARG A 175 -6.97 9.29 4.37
CA ARG A 175 -7.57 8.06 4.91
C ARG A 175 -6.61 6.88 4.95
N LYS A 176 -5.63 6.82 4.05
CA LYS A 176 -4.63 5.75 3.96
C LYS A 176 -3.23 6.31 3.92
N LEU A 177 -2.41 5.90 4.88
CA LEU A 177 -0.99 6.26 4.95
C LEU A 177 -0.13 5.00 4.93
N THR A 178 0.81 4.93 3.99
CA THR A 178 1.86 3.92 3.98
C THR A 178 3.24 4.57 4.07
N LEU A 179 4.01 4.16 5.08
CA LEU A 179 5.40 4.57 5.25
C LEU A 179 6.31 3.38 4.96
N GLY A 180 7.04 3.48 3.85
CA GLY A 180 8.03 2.53 3.39
C GLY A 180 9.44 2.93 3.79
N SER A 181 10.25 2.03 4.35
CA SER A 181 11.65 2.32 4.72
C SER A 181 11.83 3.59 5.57
N TYR A 182 10.83 3.92 6.39
CA TYR A 182 10.86 5.08 7.26
C TYR A 182 11.88 4.87 8.38
N ALA A 183 12.86 5.76 8.49
CA ALA A 183 14.01 5.55 9.34
C ALA A 183 13.64 5.72 10.83
N LYS A 184 14.04 4.77 11.70
CA LYS A 184 13.75 4.82 13.15
C LYS A 184 14.13 6.08 13.90
N LYS A 185 15.03 6.90 13.35
CA LYS A 185 15.39 8.19 13.95
C LYS A 185 14.25 9.22 13.88
N HIS A 186 13.25 8.98 13.04
CA HIS A 186 12.09 9.84 12.89
C HIS A 186 10.88 9.25 13.64
N PRO A 187 10.20 10.06 14.48
CA PRO A 187 9.07 9.59 15.28
C PRO A 187 7.79 9.45 14.44
N LEU A 188 6.86 8.61 14.90
CA LEU A 188 5.51 8.46 14.34
C LEU A 188 4.45 9.32 15.03
N GLY A 189 4.83 10.12 16.04
CA GLY A 189 3.88 10.89 16.85
C GLY A 189 2.97 11.82 16.06
N PHE A 190 3.40 12.31 14.89
CA PHE A 190 2.59 13.16 14.00
C PHE A 190 1.30 12.47 13.53
N VAL A 191 1.27 11.13 13.51
CA VAL A 191 0.10 10.35 13.06
C VAL A 191 -1.12 10.61 13.94
N SER A 192 -0.91 10.91 15.23
CA SER A 192 -1.99 11.22 16.18
C SER A 192 -2.83 12.44 15.80
N ALA A 193 -2.29 13.34 14.99
CA ALA A 193 -2.94 14.57 14.56
C ALA A 193 -3.68 14.43 13.22
N ILE A 194 -3.55 13.31 12.50
CA ILE A 194 -4.24 13.11 11.22
C ILE A 194 -5.72 12.81 11.51
N PRO A 195 -6.66 13.70 11.12
CA PRO A 195 -8.01 13.71 11.68
C PRO A 195 -8.89 12.54 11.22
N ASP A 196 -8.56 11.91 10.10
CA ASP A 196 -9.47 10.98 9.42
C ASP A 196 -8.78 9.70 8.90
N LEU A 197 -7.60 9.40 9.45
CA LEU A 197 -6.76 8.27 9.04
C LEU A 197 -7.38 6.94 9.48
N ARG A 198 -7.70 6.07 8.52
CA ARG A 198 -8.34 4.76 8.75
C ARG A 198 -7.38 3.60 8.59
N GLU A 199 -6.50 3.68 7.58
CA GLU A 199 -5.53 2.63 7.25
C GLU A 199 -4.11 3.15 7.41
N MET A 200 -3.30 2.43 8.19
CA MET A 200 -1.88 2.69 8.33
C MET A 200 -1.07 1.44 8.02
N THR A 201 -0.05 1.60 7.17
CA THR A 201 0.93 0.56 6.88
C THR A 201 2.34 1.05 7.16
N LEU A 202 3.08 0.33 8.01
CA LEU A 202 4.53 0.42 8.10
C LEU A 202 5.13 -0.75 7.34
N ILE A 203 5.92 -0.47 6.31
CA ILE A 203 6.54 -1.50 5.48
C ILE A 203 8.04 -1.28 5.32
N LEU A 204 8.84 -2.34 5.47
CA LEU A 204 10.31 -2.27 5.39
C LEU A 204 10.91 -1.32 6.43
N GLY A 205 12.17 -0.93 6.25
CA GLY A 205 12.91 -0.14 7.23
C GLY A 205 13.30 -0.94 8.46
N GLY A 206 13.50 -0.25 9.58
CA GLY A 206 13.72 -0.90 10.86
C GLY A 206 13.49 0.04 12.01
N ARG A 207 12.98 -0.51 13.11
CA ARG A 207 12.73 0.12 14.42
C ARG A 207 12.55 -0.97 15.47
N ASP A 208 12.69 -0.61 16.73
CA ASP A 208 12.65 -1.58 17.84
C ASP A 208 11.20 -1.77 18.37
N ASP A 209 10.38 -0.72 18.29
CA ASP A 209 8.96 -0.66 18.70
C ASP A 209 8.15 0.41 17.91
N ILE A 210 6.85 0.51 18.17
CA ILE A 210 5.94 1.54 17.64
C ILE A 210 5.25 2.33 18.78
N ASP A 211 5.87 2.48 19.94
CA ASP A 211 5.23 3.09 21.12
C ASP A 211 4.85 4.56 20.89
N ASP A 212 5.57 5.22 19.99
CA ASP A 212 5.33 6.60 19.54
C ASP A 212 4.15 6.76 18.56
N LEU A 213 3.57 5.67 18.09
CA LEU A 213 2.38 5.68 17.22
C LEU A 213 1.11 5.66 18.06
N SER A 214 0.28 6.70 17.97
CA SER A 214 -1.08 6.73 18.52
C SER A 214 -2.07 7.32 17.53
N SER A 215 -3.33 6.93 17.61
CA SER A 215 -4.43 7.46 16.79
C SER A 215 -5.76 6.96 17.31
N THR A 216 -6.77 7.83 17.34
CA THR A 216 -8.14 7.45 17.67
C THR A 216 -8.96 6.99 16.47
N THR A 217 -8.41 7.07 15.25
CA THR A 217 -9.15 6.85 14.00
C THR A 217 -8.68 5.64 13.21
N ILE A 218 -7.44 5.15 13.44
CA ILE A 218 -6.90 3.99 12.74
C ILE A 218 -7.75 2.76 13.06
N GLU A 219 -8.36 2.20 12.03
CA GLU A 219 -9.17 0.97 12.07
C GLU A 219 -8.36 -0.24 11.60
N MET A 220 -7.38 -0.02 10.72
CA MET A 220 -6.49 -1.05 10.20
C MET A 220 -5.03 -0.66 10.34
N LEU A 221 -4.25 -1.54 10.94
CA LEU A 221 -2.79 -1.44 11.03
C LEU A 221 -2.12 -2.63 10.36
N GLN A 222 -1.19 -2.35 9.44
CA GLN A 222 -0.32 -3.35 8.82
C GLN A 222 1.14 -3.08 9.17
N ILE A 223 1.84 -4.08 9.70
CA ILE A 223 3.26 -4.03 10.05
C ILE A 223 3.99 -5.12 9.27
N LEU A 224 4.73 -4.71 8.24
CA LEU A 224 5.24 -5.61 7.20
C LEU A 224 6.75 -5.46 7.07
N ARG A 225 7.53 -6.51 7.35
CA ARG A 225 8.98 -6.55 7.11
C ARG A 225 9.80 -5.44 7.79
N VAL A 226 9.32 -4.89 8.90
CA VAL A 226 10.05 -3.92 9.74
C VAL A 226 11.17 -4.63 10.51
N ARG A 227 12.43 -4.33 10.20
CA ARG A 227 13.57 -5.01 10.87
C ARG A 227 13.73 -4.55 12.33
N GLY A 228 13.99 -5.49 13.23
CA GLY A 228 14.28 -5.20 14.65
C GLY A 228 13.06 -5.06 15.54
N LEU A 229 11.84 -5.04 14.99
CA LEU A 229 10.63 -4.81 15.76
C LEU A 229 10.38 -5.98 16.71
N SER A 230 10.48 -5.72 18.01
CA SER A 230 10.40 -6.72 19.07
C SER A 230 9.10 -6.64 19.86
N THR A 231 8.40 -5.51 19.78
CA THR A 231 7.12 -5.26 20.43
C THR A 231 6.27 -4.27 19.63
N LEU A 232 4.95 -4.37 19.77
CA LEU A 232 4.00 -3.38 19.28
C LEU A 232 3.54 -2.43 20.41
N GLY A 233 4.05 -2.59 21.63
CA GLY A 233 3.66 -1.78 22.79
C GLY A 233 2.21 -2.00 23.24
N ASP A 234 1.71 -1.08 24.07
CA ASP A 234 0.31 -1.08 24.51
C ASP A 234 -0.64 -0.60 23.42
N LEU A 235 -1.33 -1.53 22.76
CA LEU A 235 -2.26 -1.22 21.68
C LEU A 235 -3.51 -0.41 22.11
N SER A 236 -3.72 -0.16 23.41
CA SER A 236 -4.82 0.70 23.89
C SER A 236 -4.80 2.13 23.32
N ARG A 237 -3.61 2.60 22.87
CA ARG A 237 -3.42 3.87 22.17
C ARG A 237 -4.01 3.92 20.75
N LEU A 238 -4.58 2.81 20.28
CA LEU A 238 -5.30 2.66 19.01
C LEU A 238 -6.72 2.14 19.27
N PRO A 239 -7.60 2.92 19.94
CA PRO A 239 -8.88 2.43 20.44
C PRO A 239 -9.88 1.99 19.34
N SER A 240 -9.71 2.46 18.10
CA SER A 240 -10.55 2.10 16.96
C SER A 240 -9.99 0.90 16.16
N LEU A 241 -8.83 0.36 16.53
CA LEU A 241 -8.18 -0.71 15.79
C LEU A 241 -9.03 -1.99 15.82
N SER A 242 -9.47 -2.41 14.63
CA SER A 242 -10.29 -3.60 14.43
C SER A 242 -9.61 -4.63 13.52
N ALA A 243 -8.61 -4.23 12.72
CA ALA A 243 -7.87 -5.13 11.83
C ALA A 243 -6.36 -4.96 12.01
N LEU A 244 -5.68 -6.03 12.40
CA LEU A 244 -4.23 -6.04 12.60
C LEU A 244 -3.57 -7.10 11.72
N ARG A 245 -2.60 -6.68 10.90
CA ARG A 245 -1.76 -7.57 10.09
C ARG A 245 -0.30 -7.39 10.46
N VAL A 246 0.36 -8.48 10.82
CA VAL A 246 1.77 -8.49 11.22
C VAL A 246 2.48 -9.57 10.41
N GLU A 247 3.43 -9.14 9.58
CA GLU A 247 4.17 -10.03 8.70
C GLU A 247 5.67 -9.83 8.80
N ASP A 248 6.42 -10.93 8.75
CA ASP A 248 7.88 -10.94 8.70
C ASP A 248 8.53 -10.21 9.90
N GLN A 249 7.95 -10.33 11.09
CA GLN A 249 8.47 -9.77 12.34
C GLN A 249 9.23 -10.82 13.15
N LEU A 250 10.50 -11.06 12.77
CA LEU A 250 11.30 -12.17 13.30
C LEU A 250 11.73 -12.00 14.77
N GLN A 251 11.66 -10.79 15.34
CA GLN A 251 12.02 -10.52 16.74
C GLN A 251 10.79 -10.41 17.66
N LEU A 252 9.58 -10.42 17.10
CA LEU A 252 8.34 -10.29 17.86
C LEU A 252 8.01 -11.62 18.55
N SER A 253 8.31 -11.72 19.84
CA SER A 253 8.08 -12.95 20.62
C SER A 253 6.71 -13.04 21.28
N ARG A 254 6.08 -11.90 21.55
CA ARG A 254 4.74 -11.78 22.16
C ARG A 254 4.00 -10.61 21.53
N LEU A 255 2.69 -10.74 21.38
CA LEU A 255 1.80 -9.67 20.95
C LEU A 255 0.61 -9.59 21.90
N ASP A 256 0.56 -8.52 22.71
CA ASP A 256 -0.53 -8.29 23.65
C ASP A 256 -1.75 -7.67 22.95
N LEU A 257 -2.90 -8.33 23.09
CA LEU A 257 -4.17 -7.95 22.49
C LEU A 257 -5.15 -7.39 23.53
N ALA A 258 -4.79 -7.31 24.81
CA ALA A 258 -5.71 -6.95 25.89
C ALA A 258 -6.30 -5.53 25.74
N GLY A 259 -5.58 -4.61 25.11
CA GLY A 259 -5.99 -3.22 24.88
C GLY A 259 -6.85 -2.98 23.62
N VAL A 260 -7.15 -4.01 22.83
CA VAL A 260 -7.86 -3.88 21.54
C VAL A 260 -9.01 -4.87 21.39
N LYS A 261 -9.90 -4.56 20.43
CA LYS A 261 -11.06 -5.38 20.07
C LYS A 261 -11.06 -5.64 18.58
N LEU A 262 -10.28 -6.64 18.18
CA LEU A 262 -10.07 -6.98 16.78
C LEU A 262 -11.23 -7.78 16.19
N GLU A 263 -11.61 -7.45 14.95
CA GLU A 263 -12.41 -8.28 14.06
C GLU A 263 -11.54 -9.15 13.15
N ARG A 264 -10.31 -8.72 12.84
CA ARG A 264 -9.37 -9.46 11.98
C ARG A 264 -7.95 -9.43 12.53
N LEU A 265 -7.32 -10.60 12.57
CA LEU A 265 -5.92 -10.76 12.96
C LEU A 265 -5.19 -11.66 11.98
N TRP A 266 -4.14 -11.12 11.35
CA TRP A 266 -3.30 -11.86 10.40
C TRP A 266 -1.84 -11.88 10.84
N LEU A 267 -1.33 -13.08 11.07
CA LEU A 267 0.04 -13.31 11.53
C LEU A 267 0.76 -14.23 10.54
N PHE A 268 1.79 -13.70 9.88
CA PHE A 268 2.58 -14.47 8.92
C PHE A 268 4.08 -14.30 9.16
N ASN A 269 4.81 -15.42 9.18
CA ASN A 269 6.27 -15.45 9.30
C ASN A 269 6.81 -14.64 10.51
N CYS A 270 6.11 -14.70 11.64
CA CYS A 270 6.56 -14.18 12.93
C CYS A 270 7.13 -15.34 13.76
N ARG A 271 8.27 -15.89 13.33
CA ARG A 271 8.75 -17.22 13.78
C ARG A 271 9.10 -17.33 15.26
N THR A 272 9.27 -16.22 15.97
CA THR A 272 9.53 -16.19 17.42
C THR A 272 8.27 -15.93 18.23
N LEU A 273 7.14 -15.61 17.59
CA LEU A 273 5.88 -15.27 18.24
C LEU A 273 5.29 -16.51 18.92
N ALA A 274 5.42 -16.57 20.25
CA ALA A 274 5.02 -17.69 21.08
C ALA A 274 3.88 -17.36 22.05
N GLY A 275 3.41 -16.11 22.11
CA GLY A 275 2.32 -15.72 22.99
C GLY A 275 1.42 -14.62 22.42
N LEU A 276 0.11 -14.81 22.58
CA LEU A 276 -0.96 -13.85 22.27
C LEU A 276 -1.84 -13.58 23.50
N PRO A 277 -1.31 -12.97 24.58
CA PRO A 277 -2.14 -12.62 25.73
C PRO A 277 -3.31 -11.73 25.30
N GLY A 278 -4.49 -11.98 25.87
CA GLY A 278 -5.72 -11.26 25.53
C GLY A 278 -6.47 -11.80 24.30
N LEU A 279 -5.97 -12.84 23.62
CA LEU A 279 -6.70 -13.51 22.53
C LEU A 279 -8.03 -14.12 23.02
N ASP A 280 -8.03 -14.61 24.25
CA ASP A 280 -9.21 -15.08 25.01
C ASP A 280 -10.23 -13.98 25.33
N ARG A 281 -9.94 -12.72 24.99
CA ARG A 281 -10.85 -11.56 25.17
C ARG A 281 -11.34 -10.96 23.86
N GLN A 282 -10.98 -11.56 22.72
CA GLN A 282 -11.31 -11.07 21.37
C GLN A 282 -12.66 -11.62 20.89
N ASP A 283 -13.73 -11.25 21.60
CA ASP A 283 -15.12 -11.68 21.33
C ASP A 283 -15.70 -11.21 19.99
N ARG A 284 -15.07 -10.21 19.36
CA ARG A 284 -15.42 -9.68 18.04
C ARG A 284 -14.65 -10.31 16.88
N LEU A 285 -13.69 -11.18 17.16
CA LEU A 285 -12.77 -11.72 16.15
C LEU A 285 -13.51 -12.61 15.16
N ARG A 286 -13.58 -12.17 13.90
CA ARG A 286 -14.24 -12.86 12.79
C ARG A 286 -13.25 -13.68 11.97
N GLU A 287 -12.06 -13.14 11.75
CA GLU A 287 -11.02 -13.76 10.93
C GLU A 287 -9.70 -13.86 11.70
N PHE A 288 -9.15 -15.07 11.81
CA PHE A 288 -7.84 -15.34 12.40
C PHE A 288 -6.96 -16.13 11.44
N HIS A 289 -5.78 -15.60 11.13
CA HIS A 289 -4.76 -16.30 10.36
C HIS A 289 -3.45 -16.39 11.15
N ALA A 290 -2.87 -17.58 11.20
CA ALA A 290 -1.53 -17.80 11.74
C ALA A 290 -0.75 -18.81 10.90
N SER A 291 0.42 -18.39 10.42
CA SER A 291 1.31 -19.22 9.63
C SER A 291 2.77 -18.84 9.87
N CYS A 292 3.65 -19.84 9.96
CA CYS A 292 5.07 -19.65 10.25
C CYS A 292 5.31 -18.86 11.55
N VAL A 293 4.65 -19.27 12.64
CA VAL A 293 4.75 -18.72 14.00
C VAL A 293 5.18 -19.79 15.01
N ALA A 294 5.59 -19.39 16.21
CA ALA A 294 5.94 -20.31 17.32
C ALA A 294 4.78 -20.51 18.32
N LEU A 295 3.55 -20.15 17.93
CA LEU A 295 2.35 -20.39 18.72
C LEU A 295 2.06 -21.89 18.80
N ASP A 296 1.39 -22.31 19.88
CA ASP A 296 0.86 -23.66 19.98
C ASP A 296 -0.30 -23.85 18.98
N MET A 297 0.03 -24.40 17.82
CA MET A 297 -0.90 -24.57 16.72
C MET A 297 -1.97 -25.62 17.02
N ASP A 298 -1.68 -26.63 17.84
CA ASP A 298 -2.66 -27.62 18.27
C ASP A 298 -3.67 -26.97 19.22
N ALA A 299 -3.20 -26.18 20.19
CA ALA A 299 -4.09 -25.41 21.06
C ALA A 299 -4.96 -24.41 20.27
N LEU A 300 -4.42 -23.74 19.25
CA LEU A 300 -5.19 -22.84 18.38
C LEU A 300 -6.21 -23.59 17.51
N ARG A 301 -5.90 -24.80 17.04
CA ARG A 301 -6.83 -25.64 16.29
C ARG A 301 -7.98 -26.11 17.19
N ASP A 302 -7.66 -26.55 18.40
CA ASP A 302 -8.60 -27.28 19.25
C ASP A 302 -9.38 -26.39 20.23
N ARG A 303 -8.99 -25.11 20.38
CA ARG A 303 -9.72 -24.16 21.24
C ARG A 303 -11.16 -23.93 20.79
N ASP A 304 -11.99 -23.53 21.74
CA ASP A 304 -13.28 -22.90 21.47
C ASP A 304 -13.07 -21.48 20.94
N TRP A 305 -13.52 -21.25 19.70
CA TRP A 305 -13.55 -19.93 19.07
C TRP A 305 -14.87 -19.23 19.42
N PHE A 306 -14.86 -17.90 19.44
CA PHE A 306 -16.05 -17.12 19.74
C PHE A 306 -17.13 -17.31 18.67
N PRO A 307 -18.43 -17.14 19.01
CA PRO A 307 -19.52 -17.25 18.03
C PRO A 307 -19.40 -16.30 16.84
N ALA A 308 -18.69 -15.18 16.99
CA ALA A 308 -18.43 -14.24 15.91
C ALA A 308 -17.37 -14.74 14.90
N THR A 309 -16.55 -15.73 15.27
CA THR A 309 -15.47 -16.26 14.44
C THR A 309 -16.04 -17.10 13.30
N ARG A 310 -15.65 -16.75 12.07
CA ARG A 310 -16.14 -17.38 10.84
C ARG A 310 -15.03 -18.00 10.00
N SER A 311 -13.81 -17.48 10.14
CA SER A 311 -12.66 -17.95 9.37
C SER A 311 -11.45 -18.10 10.27
N VAL A 312 -10.94 -19.33 10.36
CA VAL A 312 -9.69 -19.65 11.05
C VAL A 312 -8.79 -20.38 10.08
N SER A 313 -7.62 -19.80 9.81
CA SER A 313 -6.62 -20.32 8.88
C SER A 313 -5.30 -20.56 9.59
N LEU A 314 -4.95 -21.82 9.78
CA LEU A 314 -3.74 -22.24 10.50
C LEU A 314 -2.81 -23.02 9.57
N PHE A 315 -1.54 -22.65 9.51
CA PHE A 315 -0.54 -23.35 8.71
C PHE A 315 0.75 -23.61 9.50
N SER A 316 1.14 -24.88 9.51
CA SER A 316 2.40 -25.39 10.04
C SER A 316 3.33 -25.83 8.89
N GLY A 317 4.55 -26.26 9.24
CA GLY A 317 5.47 -26.90 8.29
C GLY A 317 5.05 -28.30 7.82
N SER A 318 4.01 -28.90 8.40
CA SER A 318 3.55 -30.26 8.07
C SER A 318 2.29 -30.22 7.21
N ARG A 319 2.38 -30.70 5.97
CA ARG A 319 1.23 -30.81 5.06
C ARG A 319 0.09 -31.66 5.65
N LYS A 320 0.44 -32.82 6.22
CA LYS A 320 -0.53 -33.72 6.87
C LYS A 320 -1.28 -33.01 8.01
N TRP A 321 -0.57 -32.23 8.81
CA TRP A 321 -1.18 -31.46 9.89
C TRP A 321 -2.09 -30.37 9.32
N ASN A 322 -1.65 -29.64 8.29
CA ASN A 322 -2.42 -28.56 7.67
C ASN A 322 -3.75 -29.08 7.09
N ASP A 323 -3.72 -30.22 6.41
CA ASP A 323 -4.91 -30.87 5.85
C ASP A 323 -5.87 -31.29 6.97
N ALA A 324 -5.36 -31.89 8.05
CA ALA A 324 -6.18 -32.27 9.20
C ALA A 324 -6.78 -31.07 9.95
N ALA A 325 -6.00 -29.99 10.15
CA ALA A 325 -6.46 -28.77 10.79
C ALA A 325 -7.57 -28.10 9.97
N LYS A 326 -7.41 -28.03 8.63
CA LYS A 326 -8.44 -27.51 7.74
C LYS A 326 -9.75 -28.28 7.85
N VAL A 327 -9.70 -29.62 7.85
CA VAL A 327 -10.90 -30.46 7.99
C VAL A 327 -11.56 -30.25 9.37
N SER A 328 -10.77 -30.21 10.44
CA SER A 328 -11.26 -29.99 11.82
C SER A 328 -11.97 -28.63 11.96
N LEU A 329 -11.38 -27.56 11.42
CA LEU A 329 -11.95 -26.22 11.48
C LEU A 329 -13.20 -26.09 10.60
N ALA A 330 -13.21 -26.69 9.41
CA ALA A 330 -14.38 -26.72 8.54
C ALA A 330 -15.56 -27.47 9.17
N ALA A 331 -15.32 -28.59 9.85
CA ALA A 331 -16.36 -29.33 10.58
C ALA A 331 -17.04 -28.49 11.70
N ARG A 332 -16.42 -27.37 12.09
CA ARG A 332 -16.92 -26.42 13.08
C ARG A 332 -17.43 -25.11 12.46
N GLY A 333 -17.52 -25.03 11.12
CA GLY A 333 -17.99 -23.84 10.40
C GLY A 333 -17.02 -22.66 10.39
N LEU A 334 -15.70 -22.93 10.53
CA LEU A 334 -14.65 -21.91 10.60
C LEU A 334 -13.85 -21.76 9.30
N ASP A 335 -14.43 -22.10 8.16
CA ASP A 335 -13.78 -22.16 6.84
C ASP A 335 -14.31 -21.12 5.85
N GLU A 336 -15.02 -20.08 6.31
CA GLU A 336 -15.43 -18.98 5.44
C GLU A 336 -14.21 -18.36 4.73
N LYS A 337 -14.40 -17.98 3.47
CA LYS A 337 -13.34 -17.35 2.68
C LYS A 337 -12.98 -15.99 3.30
N ALA A 338 -11.77 -15.89 3.83
CA ALA A 338 -11.27 -14.66 4.42
C ALA A 338 -11.32 -13.48 3.44
N SER A 339 -11.59 -12.30 3.99
CA SER A 339 -11.59 -11.05 3.26
C SER A 339 -10.18 -10.72 2.74
N ARG A 340 -10.11 -10.01 1.60
CA ARG A 340 -8.82 -9.51 1.11
C ARG A 340 -8.32 -8.37 2.01
N TRP A 341 -7.02 -8.36 2.28
CA TRP A 341 -6.34 -7.24 2.90
C TRP A 341 -5.97 -6.20 1.82
N PRO A 342 -6.17 -4.90 2.05
CA PRO A 342 -5.96 -3.83 1.09
C PRO A 342 -4.50 -3.33 1.01
#